data_AF-A0A6N7B7G6-F1
#
_entry.id   AF-A0A6N7B7G6-F1
#
_cell.length_a   1.000
_cell.length_b   1.000
_cell.length_c   1.000
_cell.angle_alpha   90.00
_cell.angle_beta   90.00
_cell.angle_gamma   90.00
#
_symmetry.space_group_name_H-M   'P 1'
#
loop_
_entity.id
_entity.type
_entity.pdbx_description
1 polymer ?
#
loop_
_entity_poly.entity_id
_entity_poly.type
_entity_poly.pdbx_seq_one_letter_code
_entity_poly.pdbx_strand_id
1 'polypeptide(L)'
;MKGNIIKKSYLSILTILMFTGCAKQGSAPFVSGELVHDRGDGNLLVLKAPNRQYEARGFIIERYTHMAELRKRYYGINPKHWERIFSGLDTDHVTYSIETVAKSADGQEISCRVMWGGAVKPAGVCTDQAETAFQVRFE
;
A
#
# COMPACT_ATOMS: atom_id res chain seq x y z
N MET A 1 47.51 -8.58 67.92
CA MET A 1 46.46 -8.02 67.03
C MET A 1 47.06 -7.96 65.63
N LYS A 2 46.96 -9.03 64.83
CA LYS A 2 45.91 -9.33 63.82
C LYS A 2 45.68 -8.22 62.78
N GLY A 3 46.05 -8.55 61.53
CA GLY A 3 45.52 -7.99 60.28
C GLY A 3 46.41 -6.95 59.60
N ASN A 4 46.60 -6.92 58.29
CA ASN A 4 46.17 -7.82 57.22
C ASN A 4 46.96 -7.45 55.96
N ILE A 5 47.34 -8.46 55.18
CA ILE A 5 47.81 -8.32 53.79
C ILE A 5 46.60 -7.96 52.91
N ILE A 6 46.81 -7.25 51.79
CA ILE A 6 46.39 -7.66 50.41
C ILE A 6 46.35 -6.45 49.45
N LYS A 7 47.34 -6.49 48.54
CA LYS A 7 47.33 -6.37 47.06
C LYS A 7 46.54 -5.25 46.36
N LYS A 8 47.32 -4.51 45.55
CA LYS A 8 46.89 -3.71 44.38
C LYS A 8 45.99 -4.55 43.47
N SER A 9 44.82 -4.01 43.14
CA SER A 9 43.98 -4.48 42.03
C SER A 9 43.91 -3.39 40.97
N TYR A 10 44.66 -3.59 39.89
CA TYR A 10 44.36 -2.98 38.59
C TYR A 10 43.30 -3.87 37.95
N LEU A 11 42.09 -3.37 37.77
CA LEU A 11 41.11 -3.98 36.88
C LEU A 11 40.85 -3.05 35.71
N SER A 12 41.45 -3.40 34.58
CA SER A 12 41.00 -3.01 33.25
C SER A 12 39.54 -3.40 33.06
N ILE A 13 38.71 -2.46 32.61
CA ILE A 13 37.42 -2.78 32.00
C ILE A 13 37.56 -2.44 30.51
N LEU A 14 37.76 -3.51 29.74
CA LEU A 14 37.71 -3.54 28.28
C LEU A 14 36.23 -3.44 27.88
N THR A 15 35.79 -2.27 27.42
CA THR A 15 34.42 -2.12 26.90
C THR A 15 34.34 -2.80 25.54
N ILE A 16 33.82 -4.02 25.51
CA ILE A 16 33.52 -4.73 24.27
C ILE A 16 32.24 -4.11 23.69
N LEU A 17 32.39 -3.27 22.66
CA LEU A 17 31.27 -2.79 21.85
C LEU A 17 30.82 -3.94 20.93
N MET A 18 29.87 -4.74 21.39
CA MET A 18 29.15 -5.71 20.57
C MET A 18 27.68 -5.29 20.52
N PHE A 19 27.36 -4.38 19.62
CA PHE A 19 26.04 -4.40 18.99
C PHE A 19 26.26 -4.64 17.50
N THR A 20 26.25 -5.93 17.20
CA THR A 20 25.95 -6.51 15.89
C THR A 20 24.78 -5.77 15.26
N GLY A 21 24.93 -5.48 13.97
CA GLY A 21 24.06 -4.57 13.23
C GLY A 21 22.58 -4.89 13.36
N CYS A 22 21.78 -3.84 13.52
CA CYS A 22 20.37 -3.92 13.18
C CYS A 22 20.27 -3.76 11.66
N ALA A 23 20.48 -4.85 10.92
CA ALA A 23 19.92 -4.96 9.60
C ALA A 23 18.40 -5.00 9.78
N LYS A 24 17.71 -3.86 9.59
CA LYS A 24 16.29 -3.93 9.25
C LYS A 24 16.22 -4.10 7.74
N GLN A 25 16.22 -5.36 7.34
CA GLN A 25 15.75 -5.83 6.03
C GLN A 25 14.55 -4.97 5.59
N GLY A 26 14.67 -4.30 4.45
CA GLY A 26 13.50 -3.87 3.70
C GLY A 26 12.72 -5.12 3.31
N SER A 27 11.51 -5.28 3.83
CA SER A 27 10.58 -6.30 3.34
C SER A 27 9.17 -5.71 3.42
N ALA A 28 8.39 -5.71 2.33
CA ALA A 28 8.28 -6.85 1.43
C ALA A 28 7.96 -6.53 -0.04
N PRO A 29 8.54 -7.27 -1.00
CA PRO A 29 8.00 -7.38 -2.34
C PRO A 29 6.75 -8.26 -2.26
N PHE A 30 5.57 -7.67 -2.41
CA PHE A 30 4.32 -8.43 -2.35
C PHE A 30 4.33 -9.56 -3.36
N VAL A 31 4.05 -10.77 -2.91
CA VAL A 31 3.95 -11.97 -3.76
C VAL A 31 2.58 -12.08 -4.42
N SER A 32 1.56 -11.43 -3.86
CA SER A 32 0.24 -11.27 -4.47
C SER A 32 -0.51 -10.11 -3.83
N GLY A 33 -1.44 -9.55 -4.60
CA GLY A 33 -2.44 -8.59 -4.14
C GLY A 33 -3.83 -9.04 -4.56
N GLU A 34 -4.81 -8.83 -3.68
CA GLU A 34 -6.23 -9.00 -3.99
C GLU A 34 -6.94 -7.67 -3.73
N LEU A 35 -7.74 -7.23 -4.69
CA LEU A 35 -8.58 -6.05 -4.56
C LEU A 35 -10.02 -6.41 -4.90
N VAL A 36 -10.88 -6.45 -3.88
CA VAL A 36 -12.33 -6.53 -4.04
C VAL A 36 -12.88 -5.11 -4.00
N HIS A 37 -13.53 -4.70 -5.08
CA HIS A 37 -14.06 -3.35 -5.26
C HIS A 37 -15.56 -3.35 -5.58
N ASP A 38 -16.17 -2.16 -5.51
CA ASP A 38 -17.59 -1.88 -5.78
C ASP A 38 -18.59 -2.65 -4.90
N ARG A 39 -18.21 -2.91 -3.64
CA ARG A 39 -19.08 -3.57 -2.64
C ARG A 39 -19.36 -2.70 -1.41
N GLY A 40 -19.04 -1.41 -1.45
CA GLY A 40 -19.19 -0.50 -0.30
C GLY A 40 -18.37 -0.99 0.90
N ASP A 41 -19.05 -1.30 2.00
CA ASP A 41 -18.41 -1.89 3.21
C ASP A 41 -17.71 -3.22 2.93
N GLY A 42 -18.10 -3.92 1.85
CA GLY A 42 -17.45 -5.15 1.39
C GLY A 42 -16.15 -4.94 0.60
N ASN A 43 -15.70 -3.69 0.41
CA ASN A 43 -14.41 -3.41 -0.23
C ASN A 43 -13.27 -3.98 0.61
N LEU A 44 -12.32 -4.64 -0.05
CA LEU A 44 -11.21 -5.34 0.59
C LEU A 44 -9.94 -5.20 -0.24
N LEU A 45 -8.84 -4.88 0.44
CA LEU A 45 -7.49 -4.92 -0.09
C LEU A 45 -6.71 -5.92 0.75
N VAL A 46 -6.10 -6.92 0.13
CA VAL A 46 -5.16 -7.85 0.76
C VAL A 46 -3.83 -7.79 0.03
N LEU A 47 -2.75 -7.62 0.77
CA LEU A 47 -1.38 -7.66 0.25
C LEU A 47 -0.59 -8.73 0.99
N LYS A 48 -0.10 -9.73 0.25
CA LYS A 48 0.67 -10.84 0.82
C LYS A 48 2.15 -10.62 0.57
N ALA A 49 2.91 -10.57 1.64
CA ALA A 49 4.36 -10.63 1.69
C ALA A 49 4.79 -12.05 2.10
N PRO A 50 6.08 -12.44 1.93
CA PRO A 50 6.55 -13.77 2.31
C PRO A 50 6.20 -14.18 3.75
N ASN A 51 6.27 -13.23 4.69
CA ASN A 51 6.09 -13.48 6.13
C ASN A 51 4.98 -12.62 6.77
N ARG A 52 4.17 -11.92 5.97
CA ARG A 52 3.18 -10.98 6.49
C ARG A 52 2.02 -10.80 5.52
N GLN A 53 0.84 -10.51 6.05
CA GLN A 53 -0.32 -10.08 5.27
C GLN A 53 -0.79 -8.73 5.80
N TYR A 54 -1.15 -7.83 4.90
CA TYR A 54 -1.78 -6.54 5.22
C TYR A 54 -3.19 -6.51 4.66
N GLU A 55 -4.14 -5.99 5.43
CA GLU A 55 -5.55 -5.87 5.02
C GLU A 55 -6.10 -4.46 5.25
N ALA A 56 -6.89 -3.97 4.29
CA ALA A 56 -7.77 -2.81 4.47
C ALA A 56 -9.19 -3.17 4.06
N ARG A 57 -10.19 -2.64 4.77
CA ARG A 57 -11.61 -2.92 4.53
C ARG A 57 -12.44 -1.64 4.54
N GLY A 58 -13.56 -1.65 3.82
CA GLY A 58 -14.54 -0.56 3.84
C GLY A 58 -14.00 0.79 3.37
N PHE A 59 -12.92 0.80 2.57
CA PHE A 59 -12.41 2.02 1.98
C PHE A 59 -13.31 2.51 0.84
N ILE A 60 -13.26 3.82 0.60
CA ILE A 60 -13.99 4.47 -0.48
C ILE A 60 -13.22 4.29 -1.79
N ILE A 61 -13.95 4.06 -2.88
CA ILE A 61 -13.41 4.08 -4.23
C ILE A 61 -13.81 5.42 -4.86
N GLU A 62 -12.81 6.22 -5.16
CA GLU A 62 -12.99 7.47 -5.87
C GLU A 62 -13.18 7.19 -7.36
N ARG A 63 -14.08 7.94 -7.99
CA ARG A 63 -14.43 7.81 -9.41
C ARG A 63 -14.24 9.15 -10.09
N TYR A 64 -13.41 9.17 -11.12
CA TYR A 64 -13.12 10.37 -11.89
C TYR A 64 -13.54 10.19 -13.34
N THR A 65 -14.22 11.19 -13.89
CA THR A 65 -14.55 11.23 -15.32
C THR A 65 -14.60 12.66 -15.81
N HIS A 66 -13.87 12.95 -16.89
CA HIS A 66 -13.77 14.29 -17.42
C HIS A 66 -14.90 14.59 -18.43
N MET A 67 -16.10 14.85 -17.91
CA MET A 67 -17.33 15.01 -18.71
C MET A 67 -17.24 16.10 -19.78
N ALA A 68 -16.53 17.21 -19.51
CA ALA A 68 -16.38 18.30 -20.46
C ALA A 68 -15.65 17.87 -21.74
N GLU A 69 -14.57 17.08 -21.60
CA GLU A 69 -13.84 16.56 -22.75
C GLU A 69 -14.62 15.48 -23.50
N LEU A 70 -15.30 14.59 -22.79
CA LEU A 70 -16.14 13.57 -23.42
C LEU A 70 -17.28 14.22 -24.22
N ARG A 71 -17.91 15.27 -23.68
CA ARG A 71 -18.95 16.03 -24.38
C ARG A 71 -18.40 16.65 -25.67
N LYS A 72 -17.25 17.31 -25.60
CA LYS A 72 -16.58 17.90 -26.77
C LYS A 72 -16.28 16.85 -27.84
N ARG A 73 -15.90 15.64 -27.43
CA ARG A 73 -15.51 14.56 -28.34
C ARG A 73 -16.71 13.83 -28.97
N TYR A 74 -17.82 13.65 -28.25
CA TYR A 74 -18.87 12.72 -28.68
C TYR A 74 -20.25 13.35 -28.92
N TYR A 75 -20.62 14.43 -28.24
CA TYR A 75 -22.02 14.94 -28.23
C TYR A 75 -22.61 15.16 -29.64
N GLY A 76 -21.85 15.82 -30.53
CA GLY A 76 -22.28 16.08 -31.90
C GLY A 76 -21.72 15.10 -32.95
N ILE A 77 -20.70 14.32 -32.61
CA ILE A 77 -19.99 13.45 -33.54
C ILE A 77 -20.54 12.02 -33.50
N ASN A 78 -20.82 11.52 -32.29
CA ASN A 78 -21.43 10.21 -32.08
C ASN A 78 -22.45 10.29 -30.93
N PRO A 79 -23.67 10.81 -31.22
CA PRO A 79 -24.69 11.04 -30.20
C PRO A 79 -25.10 9.77 -29.45
N LYS A 80 -25.16 8.62 -30.14
CA LYS A 80 -25.49 7.33 -29.50
C LYS A 80 -24.45 6.94 -28.46
N HIS A 81 -23.17 7.12 -28.77
CA HIS A 81 -22.10 6.84 -27.83
C HIS A 81 -22.14 7.84 -26.66
N TRP A 82 -22.35 9.12 -26.93
CA TRP A 82 -22.52 10.13 -25.88
C TRP A 82 -23.64 9.79 -24.89
N GLU A 83 -24.82 9.41 -25.39
CA GLU A 83 -25.95 9.00 -24.54
C GLU A 83 -25.61 7.81 -23.64
N ARG A 84 -24.81 6.86 -24.13
CA ARG A 84 -24.34 5.72 -23.32
C ARG A 84 -23.39 6.15 -22.20
N ILE A 85 -22.46 7.05 -22.48
CA ILE A 85 -21.57 7.62 -21.46
C ILE A 85 -22.41 8.37 -20.41
N PHE A 86 -23.29 9.27 -20.87
CA PHE A 86 -24.06 10.14 -19.99
C PHE A 86 -25.04 9.35 -19.10
N SER A 87 -25.60 8.26 -19.61
CA SER A 87 -26.45 7.34 -18.84
C SER A 87 -25.67 6.38 -17.93
N GLY A 88 -24.33 6.39 -17.97
CA GLY A 88 -23.48 5.49 -17.19
C GLY A 88 -23.43 4.05 -17.73
N LEU A 89 -24.00 3.78 -18.91
CA LEU A 89 -23.94 2.49 -19.58
C LEU A 89 -22.57 2.23 -20.24
N ASP A 90 -21.79 3.29 -20.44
CA ASP A 90 -20.41 3.24 -20.91
C ASP A 90 -19.50 3.86 -19.84
N THR A 91 -18.66 3.02 -19.24
CA THR A 91 -17.75 3.41 -18.15
C THR A 91 -16.29 3.30 -18.55
N ASP A 92 -15.98 3.10 -19.83
CA ASP A 92 -14.59 2.89 -20.30
C ASP A 92 -13.71 4.13 -20.08
N HIS A 93 -14.35 5.29 -19.91
CA HIS A 93 -13.69 6.57 -19.62
C HIS A 93 -13.56 6.88 -18.13
N VAL A 94 -14.11 6.04 -17.26
CA VAL A 94 -14.04 6.22 -15.81
C VAL A 94 -12.68 5.75 -15.33
N THR A 95 -11.99 6.61 -14.59
CA THR A 95 -10.82 6.23 -13.80
C THR A 95 -11.28 6.04 -12.36
N TYR A 96 -10.87 4.92 -11.78
CA TYR A 96 -11.10 4.58 -10.39
C TYR A 96 -9.79 4.70 -9.63
N SER A 97 -9.87 5.15 -8.37
CA SER A 97 -8.72 5.15 -7.48
C SER A 97 -9.12 4.85 -6.04
N ILE A 98 -8.19 4.26 -5.31
CA ILE A 98 -8.29 4.07 -3.86
C ILE A 98 -7.06 4.66 -3.20
N GLU A 99 -7.30 5.28 -2.04
CA GLU A 99 -6.25 5.65 -1.08
C GLU A 99 -6.65 5.06 0.27
N THR A 100 -5.86 4.11 0.77
CA THR A 100 -6.20 3.37 1.99
C THR A 100 -4.96 2.94 2.75
N VAL A 101 -5.11 2.69 4.05
CA VAL A 101 -4.06 2.12 4.89
C VAL A 101 -4.41 0.66 5.20
N ALA A 102 -3.55 -0.26 4.80
CA ALA A 102 -3.68 -1.67 5.12
C ALA A 102 -2.83 -2.01 6.35
N LYS A 103 -3.37 -2.84 7.24
CA LYS A 103 -2.73 -3.22 8.51
C LYS A 103 -2.47 -4.71 8.58
N SER A 104 -1.35 -5.09 9.16
CA SER A 104 -1.04 -6.48 9.46
C SER A 104 -1.51 -6.89 10.86
N ALA A 105 -1.48 -8.20 11.15
CA ALA A 105 -1.84 -8.73 12.46
C ALA A 105 -0.94 -8.22 13.61
N ASP A 106 0.32 -7.89 13.31
CA ASP A 106 1.27 -7.27 14.26
C ASP A 106 1.14 -5.73 14.31
N GLY A 107 0.14 -5.15 13.64
CA GLY A 107 -0.17 -3.72 13.68
C GLY A 107 0.71 -2.85 12.79
N GLN A 108 1.52 -3.43 11.90
CA GLN A 108 2.27 -2.65 10.93
C GLN A 108 1.36 -2.14 9.83
N GLU A 109 1.64 -0.93 9.38
CA GLU A 109 0.79 -0.23 8.42
C GLU A 109 1.52 -0.01 7.11
N ILE A 110 0.75 -0.03 6.02
CA ILE A 110 1.19 0.36 4.70
C ILE A 110 0.13 1.22 4.02
N SER A 111 0.53 2.36 3.48
CA SER A 111 -0.34 3.30 2.79
C SER A 111 -0.34 2.99 1.30
N CYS A 112 -1.50 2.72 0.72
CA CYS A 112 -1.62 2.31 -0.68
C CYS A 112 -2.42 3.31 -1.48
N ARG A 113 -1.91 3.62 -2.69
CA ARG A 113 -2.60 4.35 -3.74
C ARG A 113 -2.66 3.46 -4.97
N VAL A 114 -3.86 3.05 -5.37
CA VAL A 114 -4.09 2.15 -6.51
C VAL A 114 -5.08 2.80 -7.45
N MET A 115 -4.87 2.64 -8.75
CA MET A 115 -5.74 3.19 -9.80
C MET A 115 -5.99 2.19 -10.93
N TRP A 116 -7.13 2.33 -11.58
CA TRP A 116 -7.50 1.58 -12.78
C TRP A 116 -8.49 2.36 -13.62
N GLY A 117 -8.68 1.95 -14.87
CA GLY A 117 -9.71 2.52 -15.74
C GLY A 117 -10.21 1.47 -16.73
N GLY A 118 -11.49 1.55 -17.09
CA GLY A 118 -12.13 0.61 -18.01
C GLY A 118 -11.82 -0.86 -17.67
N ALA A 119 -11.25 -1.59 -18.64
CA ALA A 119 -10.88 -3.00 -18.53
C ALA A 119 -9.43 -3.24 -18.03
N VAL A 120 -8.71 -2.20 -17.63
CA VAL A 120 -7.31 -2.34 -17.16
C VAL A 120 -7.30 -2.85 -15.72
N LYS A 121 -6.43 -3.83 -15.44
CA LYS A 121 -6.25 -4.35 -14.08
C LYS A 121 -5.74 -3.25 -13.12
N PRO A 122 -6.19 -3.25 -11.85
CA PRO A 122 -5.66 -2.34 -10.83
C PRO A 122 -4.15 -2.45 -10.66
N ALA A 123 -3.52 -1.30 -10.47
CA ALA A 123 -2.10 -1.18 -10.17
C ALA A 123 -1.81 0.10 -9.40
N GLY A 124 -0.70 0.14 -8.67
CA GLY A 124 -0.34 1.31 -7.90
C GLY A 124 0.90 1.13 -7.04
N VAL A 125 0.98 1.94 -5.99
CA VAL A 125 2.11 1.99 -5.07
C VAL A 125 1.61 1.88 -3.64
N CYS A 126 2.30 1.07 -2.86
CA CYS A 126 2.13 0.99 -1.43
C CYS A 126 3.43 1.40 -0.74
N THR A 127 3.34 2.23 0.30
CA THR A 127 4.47 2.84 0.99
C THR A 127 4.42 2.50 2.47
N ASP A 128 5.50 1.92 2.99
CA ASP A 128 5.60 1.58 4.41
C ASP A 128 5.91 2.81 5.29
N GLN A 129 5.95 2.61 6.60
CA GLN A 129 6.26 3.67 7.57
C GLN A 129 7.70 4.20 7.46
N ALA A 130 8.59 3.50 6.75
CA ALA A 130 9.95 3.95 6.45
C ALA A 130 10.03 4.67 5.09
N GLU A 131 8.88 5.01 4.50
CA GLU A 131 8.75 5.65 3.19
C GLU A 131 9.29 4.82 2.02
N THR A 132 9.45 3.50 2.22
CA THR A 132 9.84 2.61 1.14
C THR A 132 8.63 2.30 0.28
N ALA A 133 8.73 2.59 -1.01
CA ALA A 133 7.67 2.40 -1.99
C ALA A 133 7.77 1.04 -2.69
N PHE A 134 6.64 0.35 -2.81
CA PHE A 134 6.49 -0.94 -3.46
C PHE A 134 5.43 -0.86 -4.55
N GLN A 135 5.78 -1.30 -5.76
CA GLN A 135 4.81 -1.42 -6.85
C GLN A 135 3.90 -2.61 -6.58
N VAL A 136 2.59 -2.41 -6.74
CA VAL A 136 1.57 -3.45 -6.61
C VAL A 136 0.77 -3.59 -7.89
N ARG A 137 0.48 -4.82 -8.25
CA ARG A 137 -0.39 -5.20 -9.37
C ARG A 137 -1.36 -6.25 -8.87
N PHE A 138 -2.57 -6.18 -9.37
CA PHE A 138 -3.66 -7.07 -8.97
C PHE A 138 -4.04 -7.92 -10.18
N GLU A 139 -4.39 -9.18 -9.94
CA GLU A 139 -4.87 -10.10 -10.98
C GLU A 139 -6.35 -9.92 -11.28
#